data_AF-A0A6J1WW05-F1
#
_entry.id   AF-A0A6J1WW05-F1
#
_cell.length_a   1.000
_cell.length_b   1.000
_cell.length_c   1.000
_cell.angle_alpha   90.00
_cell.angle_beta   90.00
_cell.angle_gamma   90.00
#
_symmetry.space_group_name_H-M   'P 1'
#
loop_
_entity.id
_entity.type
_entity.pdbx_description
1 polymer ?
#
loop_
_entity_poly.entity_id
_entity_poly.type
_entity_poly.pdbx_seq_one_letter_code
_entity_poly.pdbx_strand_id
1 'polypeptide(L)'
;MLYADGKERMLLNAAGWCFVGWALHYVPFWAMGRVLYFHHYFPALVFSSMITGILTEYLLSSVKSYLSPELGRTMYHCVVGVVISTTVYSFYLFSPLAYGMNGPLAHEPNSTMAGLKWLESWEF
;
A
#
# COMPACT_ATOMS: atom_id res chain seq x y z
N MET A 1 1.88 -24.00 -20.05
CA MET A 1 2.21 -24.27 -18.63
C MET A 1 3.61 -23.79 -18.24
N LEU A 2 4.66 -24.04 -19.03
CA LEU A 2 6.04 -23.60 -18.72
C LEU A 2 6.27 -22.07 -18.62
N TYR A 3 5.44 -21.25 -19.28
CA TYR A 3 5.58 -19.78 -19.26
C TYR A 3 5.06 -19.13 -17.96
N ALA A 4 4.11 -19.78 -17.25
CA ALA A 4 3.55 -19.29 -16.00
C ALA A 4 4.54 -19.45 -14.83
N ASP A 5 5.23 -20.60 -14.78
CA ASP A 5 6.25 -20.92 -13.76
C ASP A 5 7.42 -19.93 -13.74
N GLY A 6 7.86 -19.46 -14.92
CA GLY A 6 8.94 -18.47 -15.03
C GLY A 6 8.56 -17.10 -14.45
N LYS A 7 7.33 -16.63 -14.71
CA LYS A 7 6.82 -15.35 -14.20
C LYS A 7 6.61 -15.41 -12.69
N GLU A 8 6.02 -16.48 -12.18
CA GLU A 8 5.82 -16.68 -10.74
C GLU A 8 7.13 -16.69 -9.98
N ARG A 9 8.14 -17.43 -10.47
CA ARG A 9 9.48 -17.44 -9.88
C ARG A 9 10.14 -16.06 -9.90
N MET A 10 9.97 -15.29 -10.98
CA MET A 10 10.46 -13.91 -11.07
C MET A 10 9.79 -13.01 -10.03
N LEU A 11 8.45 -13.09 -9.87
CA LEU A 11 7.70 -12.33 -8.88
C LEU A 11 8.15 -12.66 -7.45
N LEU A 12 8.30 -13.95 -7.13
CA LEU A 12 8.75 -14.38 -5.81
C LEU A 12 10.19 -13.91 -5.52
N ASN A 13 11.09 -13.98 -6.49
CA ASN A 13 12.45 -13.45 -6.35
C ASN A 13 12.45 -11.94 -6.12
N ALA A 14 11.62 -11.18 -6.86
CA ALA A 14 11.48 -9.74 -6.67
C ALA A 14 10.89 -9.40 -5.29
N ALA A 15 9.89 -10.15 -4.82
CA ALA A 15 9.32 -9.99 -3.49
C ALA A 15 10.37 -10.27 -2.41
N GLY A 16 11.20 -11.30 -2.59
CA GLY A 16 12.32 -11.62 -1.69
C GLY A 16 13.31 -10.46 -1.56
N TRP A 17 13.74 -9.87 -2.68
CA TRP A 17 14.62 -8.70 -2.66
C TRP A 17 13.97 -7.47 -2.03
N CYS A 18 12.69 -7.23 -2.33
CA CYS A 18 11.96 -6.12 -1.69
C CYS A 18 11.80 -6.35 -0.18
N PHE A 19 11.59 -7.59 0.26
CA PHE A 19 11.49 -7.94 1.68
C PHE A 19 12.82 -7.74 2.39
N VAL A 20 13.94 -8.13 1.77
CA VAL A 20 15.28 -7.81 2.30
C VAL A 20 15.47 -6.29 2.41
N GLY A 21 15.09 -5.54 1.36
CA GLY A 21 15.10 -4.08 1.38
C GLY A 21 14.28 -3.49 2.53
N TRP A 22 13.04 -3.98 2.72
CA TRP A 22 12.17 -3.61 3.83
C TRP A 22 12.84 -3.93 5.18
N ALA A 23 13.37 -5.13 5.36
CA ALA A 23 13.97 -5.57 6.61
C ALA A 23 15.18 -4.71 6.99
N LEU A 24 16.06 -4.40 6.03
CA LEU A 24 17.19 -3.50 6.22
C LEU A 24 16.78 -2.07 6.60
N HIS A 25 15.60 -1.63 6.17
CA HIS A 25 15.07 -0.30 6.47
C HIS A 25 14.06 -0.28 7.62
N TYR A 26 13.73 -1.41 8.23
CA TYR A 26 12.77 -1.47 9.34
C TYR A 26 13.39 -2.05 10.61
N VAL A 27 14.09 -3.17 10.50
CA VAL A 27 14.65 -3.90 11.65
C VAL A 27 15.65 -3.06 12.45
N PRO A 28 16.60 -2.32 11.84
CA PRO A 28 17.58 -1.54 12.62
C PRO A 28 16.96 -0.48 13.53
N PHE A 29 15.78 0.04 13.19
CA PHE A 29 15.09 1.06 13.99
C PHE A 29 14.65 0.55 15.36
N TRP A 30 14.43 -0.76 15.53
CA TRP A 30 14.10 -1.37 16.82
C TRP A 30 15.28 -1.35 17.81
N ALA A 31 16.52 -1.27 17.31
CA ALA A 31 17.73 -1.22 18.13
C ALA A 31 18.24 0.21 18.37
N MET A 32 17.62 1.23 17.74
CA MET A 32 18.08 2.62 17.90
C MET A 32 17.63 3.19 19.26
N GLY A 33 18.59 3.67 20.06
CA GLY A 33 18.32 4.29 21.37
C GLY A 33 17.91 5.77 21.31
N ARG A 34 17.41 6.26 20.17
CA ARG A 34 16.98 7.66 19.99
C ARG A 34 15.52 7.73 19.57
N VAL A 35 14.91 8.89 19.75
CA VAL A 35 13.53 9.14 19.35
C VAL A 35 13.38 8.96 17.84
N LEU A 36 12.34 8.23 17.43
CA LEU A 36 11.98 7.99 16.04
C LEU A 36 10.63 8.63 15.74
N TYR A 37 10.51 9.15 14.53
CA TYR A 37 9.29 9.75 14.01
C TYR A 37 8.83 9.02 12.75
N PHE A 38 7.57 9.22 12.38
CA PHE A 38 6.92 8.55 11.25
C PHE A 38 7.73 8.55 9.94
N HIS A 39 8.42 9.65 9.62
CA HIS A 39 9.22 9.74 8.38
C HIS A 39 10.39 8.74 8.32
N HIS A 40 10.85 8.20 9.45
CA HIS A 40 11.87 7.14 9.47
C HIS A 40 11.34 5.84 8.86
N TYR A 41 10.01 5.65 8.83
CA TYR A 41 9.37 4.48 8.22
C TYR A 41 9.26 4.59 6.68
N PHE A 42 9.41 5.79 6.10
CA PHE A 42 9.19 5.99 4.65
C PHE A 42 10.02 5.09 3.74
N PRO A 43 11.32 4.84 4.00
CA PRO A 43 12.09 3.92 3.17
C PRO A 43 11.53 2.49 3.19
N ALA A 44 11.16 1.98 4.38
CA ALA A 44 10.52 0.66 4.51
C ALA A 44 9.15 0.63 3.82
N LEU A 45 8.36 1.71 3.93
CA LEU A 45 7.05 1.83 3.29
C LEU A 45 7.14 1.70 1.76
N VAL A 46 8.17 2.25 1.11
CA VAL A 46 8.37 2.10 -0.34
C VAL A 46 8.51 0.62 -0.72
N PHE A 47 9.33 -0.14 0.01
CA PHE A 47 9.46 -1.59 -0.21
C PHE A 47 8.15 -2.33 0.07
N SER A 48 7.42 -1.97 1.13
CA SER A 48 6.09 -2.54 1.41
C SER A 48 5.11 -2.30 0.25
N SER A 49 5.11 -1.10 -0.35
CA SER A 49 4.26 -0.78 -1.51
C SER A 49 4.62 -1.63 -2.73
N MET A 50 5.91 -1.85 -3.00
CA MET A 50 6.36 -2.74 -4.07
C MET A 50 5.93 -4.19 -3.84
N ILE A 51 6.10 -4.70 -2.62
CA ILE A 51 5.65 -6.05 -2.23
C ILE A 51 4.14 -6.20 -2.44
N THR A 52 3.34 -5.21 -2.03
CA THR A 52 1.89 -5.21 -2.26
C THR A 52 1.54 -5.35 -3.74
N GLY A 53 2.23 -4.61 -4.62
CA GLY A 53 2.04 -4.73 -6.08
C GLY A 53 2.41 -6.12 -6.61
N ILE A 54 3.55 -6.68 -6.18
CA ILE A 54 4.01 -8.02 -6.58
C ILE A 54 3.05 -9.10 -6.11
N LEU A 55 2.62 -9.05 -4.85
CA LEU A 55 1.66 -10.00 -4.28
C LEU A 55 0.30 -9.90 -4.96
N THR A 56 -0.17 -8.69 -5.26
CA THR A 56 -1.41 -8.48 -6.01
C THR A 56 -1.32 -9.15 -7.39
N GLU A 57 -0.23 -8.93 -8.13
CA GLU A 57 -0.02 -9.55 -9.43
C GLU A 57 0.06 -11.07 -9.36
N TYR A 58 0.76 -11.60 -8.36
CA TYR A 58 0.91 -13.04 -8.13
C TYR A 58 -0.45 -13.69 -7.82
N LEU A 59 -1.21 -13.12 -6.87
CA LEU A 59 -2.53 -13.61 -6.49
C LEU A 59 -3.53 -13.52 -7.64
N LEU A 60 -3.56 -12.40 -8.36
CA LEU A 60 -4.44 -12.24 -9.52
C LEU A 60 -4.11 -13.22 -10.64
N SER A 61 -2.82 -13.45 -10.91
CA SER A 61 -2.38 -14.45 -11.89
C SER A 61 -2.78 -15.87 -11.47
N SER A 62 -2.65 -16.20 -10.18
CA SER A 62 -3.07 -17.48 -9.62
C SER A 62 -4.58 -17.68 -9.73
N VAL A 63 -5.40 -16.72 -9.27
CA VAL A 63 -6.87 -16.79 -9.36
C VAL A 63 -7.33 -16.90 -10.81
N LYS A 64 -6.72 -16.12 -11.72
CA LYS A 64 -7.03 -16.16 -13.15
C LYS A 64 -6.83 -17.55 -13.76
N SER A 65 -5.89 -18.36 -13.25
CA SER A 65 -5.65 -19.72 -13.75
C SER A 65 -6.82 -20.68 -13.50
N TYR A 66 -7.69 -20.37 -12.54
CA TYR A 66 -8.88 -21.15 -12.21
C TYR A 66 -10.16 -20.65 -12.92
N LEU A 67 -10.07 -19.55 -13.68
CA LEU A 67 -11.22 -18.91 -14.33
C LEU A 67 -11.18 -19.08 -15.85
N SER A 68 -12.32 -18.86 -16.52
CA SER A 68 -12.33 -18.74 -17.98
C SER A 68 -11.48 -17.55 -18.45
N PRO A 69 -10.88 -17.60 -19.66
CA PRO A 69 -10.00 -16.54 -20.14
C PRO A 69 -10.64 -15.14 -20.16
N GLU A 70 -11.93 -15.07 -20.49
CA GLU A 70 -12.72 -13.83 -20.55
C GLU A 70 -12.98 -13.30 -19.14
N LEU A 71 -13.48 -14.15 -18.24
CA LEU A 71 -13.80 -13.77 -16.86
C LEU A 71 -12.53 -13.36 -16.10
N GLY A 72 -11.44 -14.13 -16.25
CA GLY A 72 -10.17 -13.84 -15.62
C GLY A 72 -9.54 -12.53 -16.09
N ARG A 73 -9.73 -12.15 -17.37
CA ARG A 73 -9.27 -10.85 -17.89
C ARG A 73 -10.09 -9.70 -17.31
N THR A 74 -11.43 -9.82 -17.33
CA THR A 74 -12.31 -8.80 -16.77
C THR A 74 -12.05 -8.62 -15.28
N MET A 75 -11.99 -9.71 -14.52
CA MET A 75 -11.68 -9.71 -13.09
C MET A 75 -10.34 -9.00 -12.81
N TYR A 76 -9.29 -9.35 -13.55
CA TYR A 76 -7.97 -8.73 -13.39
C TYR A 76 -8.05 -7.20 -13.54
N HIS A 77 -8.66 -6.71 -14.63
CA HIS A 77 -8.77 -5.28 -14.86
C HIS A 77 -9.67 -4.57 -13.86
N CYS A 78 -10.76 -5.22 -13.43
CA CYS A 78 -11.63 -4.69 -12.38
C CYS A 78 -10.87 -4.53 -11.06
N VAL A 79 -10.13 -5.55 -10.61
CA VAL A 79 -9.39 -5.49 -9.34
C VAL A 79 -8.29 -4.44 -9.41
N VAL A 80 -7.48 -4.42 -10.47
CA VAL A 80 -6.43 -3.40 -10.66
C VAL A 80 -7.04 -2.00 -10.71
N GLY A 81 -8.16 -1.84 -11.43
CA GLY A 81 -8.89 -0.57 -11.50
C GLY A 81 -9.38 -0.10 -10.13
N VAL A 82 -9.93 -1.01 -9.31
CA VAL A 82 -10.37 -0.71 -7.94
C VAL A 82 -9.18 -0.29 -7.08
N VAL A 83 -8.07 -1.03 -7.09
CA VAL A 83 -6.88 -0.70 -6.29
C VAL A 83 -6.34 0.69 -6.64
N ILE A 84 -6.21 1.01 -7.93
CA ILE A 84 -5.75 2.32 -8.39
C ILE A 84 -6.75 3.41 -7.97
N SER A 85 -8.04 3.19 -8.23
CA SER A 85 -9.09 4.17 -7.93
C SER A 85 -9.18 4.47 -6.43
N THR A 86 -9.14 3.45 -5.59
CA THR A 86 -9.13 3.59 -4.13
C THR A 86 -7.89 4.32 -3.64
N THR A 87 -6.72 4.06 -4.22
CA THR A 87 -5.47 4.77 -3.85
C THR A 87 -5.55 6.25 -4.20
N VAL A 88 -6.00 6.58 -5.42
CA VAL A 88 -6.17 7.97 -5.88
C VAL A 88 -7.24 8.69 -5.06
N TYR A 89 -8.38 8.04 -4.82
CA TYR A 89 -9.47 8.60 -4.02
C TYR A 89 -9.05 8.83 -2.57
N SER A 90 -8.29 7.91 -1.97
CA SER A 90 -7.71 8.08 -0.63
C SER A 90 -6.80 9.30 -0.60
N PHE A 91 -5.89 9.44 -1.57
CA PHE A 91 -5.05 10.63 -1.65
C PHE A 91 -5.87 11.92 -1.80
N TYR A 92 -6.88 11.93 -2.67
CA TYR A 92 -7.77 13.09 -2.83
C TYR A 92 -8.43 13.48 -1.50
N LEU A 93 -9.02 12.50 -0.80
CA LEU A 93 -9.69 12.69 0.47
C LEU A 93 -8.75 13.22 1.57
N PHE A 94 -7.53 12.69 1.65
CA PHE A 94 -6.52 13.07 2.65
C PHE A 94 -5.55 14.16 2.19
N SER A 95 -5.74 14.74 1.00
CA SER A 95 -4.85 15.76 0.44
C SER A 95 -4.66 17.01 1.32
N PRO A 96 -5.63 17.46 2.15
CA PRO A 96 -5.38 18.55 3.10
C PRO A 96 -4.26 18.25 4.10
N LEU A 97 -4.04 16.98 4.47
CA LEU A 97 -2.95 16.59 5.38
C LEU A 97 -1.56 16.72 4.73
N ALA A 98 -1.50 16.66 3.41
CA ALA A 98 -0.26 16.80 2.64
C ALA A 98 0.00 18.25 2.20
N TYR A 99 -1.04 18.95 1.76
CA TYR A 99 -0.93 20.31 1.22
C TYR A 99 -1.17 21.43 2.24
N GLY A 100 -1.70 21.10 3.41
CA GLY A 100 -2.04 22.07 4.46
C GLY A 100 -3.53 22.08 4.74
N MET A 101 -3.87 22.01 6.03
CA MET A 101 -5.25 22.02 6.51
C MET A 101 -5.75 23.44 6.71
N ASN A 102 -7.04 23.66 6.45
CA ASN A 102 -7.73 24.90 6.76
C ASN A 102 -8.81 24.64 7.80
N GLY A 103 -8.88 25.48 8.84
CA GLY A 103 -9.88 25.37 9.89
C GLY A 103 -9.38 24.66 11.16
N PRO A 104 -10.29 24.34 12.09
CA PRO A 104 -9.93 23.75 13.38
C PRO A 104 -9.54 22.27 13.26
N LEU A 105 -8.76 21.78 14.24
CA LEU A 105 -8.29 20.38 14.33
C LEU A 105 -9.46 19.39 14.32
N ALA A 106 -9.23 18.16 13.85
CA ALA A 106 -10.27 17.16 13.59
C ALA A 106 -11.07 16.74 14.84
N HIS A 107 -10.58 16.99 16.05
CA HIS A 107 -11.28 16.70 17.30
C HIS A 107 -12.30 17.77 17.71
N GLU A 108 -12.27 18.94 17.08
CA GLU A 108 -13.18 20.03 17.40
C GLU A 108 -14.59 19.74 16.85
N PRO A 109 -15.68 20.01 17.62
CA PRO A 109 -17.05 19.65 17.24
C PRO A 109 -17.52 20.21 15.88
N ASN A 110 -16.89 21.29 15.42
CA ASN A 110 -17.22 21.99 14.17
C ASN A 110 -16.12 21.84 13.10
N SER A 111 -15.22 20.86 13.25
CA SER A 111 -14.14 20.65 12.28
C SER A 111 -14.64 20.01 10.98
N THR A 112 -14.28 20.63 9.86
CA THR A 112 -14.43 20.07 8.52
C THR A 112 -13.56 18.83 8.30
N MET A 113 -12.60 18.59 9.20
CA MET A 113 -11.63 17.49 9.14
C MET A 113 -12.02 16.31 10.03
N ALA A 114 -13.08 16.44 10.85
CA ALA A 114 -13.55 15.38 11.75
C ALA A 114 -13.84 14.06 11.01
N GLY A 115 -14.38 14.13 9.79
CA GLY A 115 -14.67 12.94 8.96
C GLY A 115 -13.43 12.20 8.44
N LEU A 116 -12.24 12.81 8.52
CA LEU A 116 -10.98 12.19 8.14
C LEU A 116 -10.35 11.41 9.30
N LYS A 117 -10.81 11.63 10.55
CA LYS A 117 -10.28 10.96 11.74
C LYS A 117 -10.86 9.54 11.87
N TRP A 118 -10.27 8.59 11.16
CA TRP A 118 -10.74 7.20 11.18
C TRP A 118 -10.26 6.40 12.38
N LEU A 119 -9.16 6.83 13.01
CA LEU A 119 -8.61 6.20 14.20
C LEU A 119 -8.59 7.21 15.36
N GLU A 120 -8.91 6.75 16.57
CA GLU A 120 -8.93 7.61 17.76
C GLU A 120 -7.58 8.26 18.05
N SER A 121 -6.49 7.56 17.75
CA SER A 121 -5.10 8.01 17.94
C SER A 121 -4.59 8.98 16.88
N TRP A 122 -5.39 9.30 15.86
CA TRP A 122 -4.99 10.29 14.85
C TRP A 122 -5.21 11.70 15.40
N GLU A 123 -4.13 12.46 15.48
CA GLU A 123 -4.12 13.86 15.92
C GLU A 123 -3.68 14.74 14.75
N PHE A 124 -4.64 15.43 14.15
CA PHE A 124 -4.47 16.47 13.15
C PHE A 124 -5.67 17.40 13.16
#